data_AF-A0A357IZ04-F1
#
_entry.id   AF-A0A357IZ04-F1
#
_cell.length_a   1.000
_cell.length_b   1.000
_cell.length_c   1.000
_cell.angle_alpha   90.00
_cell.angle_beta   90.00
_cell.angle_gamma   90.00
#
_symmetry.space_group_name_H-M   'P 1'
#
loop_
_entity.id
_entity.type
_entity.pdbx_description
1 polymer ?
#
loop_
_entity_poly.entity_id
_entity_poly.type
_entity_poly.pdbx_seq_one_letter_code
_entity_poly.pdbx_strand_id
1 'polypeptide(L)' 'DGLKPVHRRILYAMHERAWRHDRPFVKSAKVVGEVIGNYHPHGDSAAYDTMVRMA' A
#
# COMPACT_ATOMS: atom_id res chain seq x y z
N ASP A 1 5.84 -11.41 -11.10
CA ASP A 1 5.64 -9.98 -11.41
C ASP A 1 6.93 -9.16 -11.39
N GLY A 2 8.05 -9.65 -10.83
CA GLY A 2 9.26 -8.83 -10.66
C GLY A 2 9.13 -7.82 -9.51
N LEU A 3 8.09 -7.93 -8.70
CA LEU A 3 7.83 -7.05 -7.57
C LEU A 3 8.33 -7.69 -6.26
N LYS A 4 9.03 -6.88 -5.45
CA LYS A 4 9.29 -7.22 -4.05
C LYS A 4 7.96 -7.43 -3.28
N PRO A 5 7.95 -8.26 -2.22
CA PRO A 5 6.73 -8.56 -1.47
C PRO A 5 5.97 -7.33 -0.95
N VAL A 6 6.68 -6.27 -0.56
CA VAL A 6 6.07 -5.02 -0.05
C VAL A 6 5.25 -4.33 -1.14
N HIS A 7 5.76 -4.21 -2.37
CA HIS A 7 5.00 -3.63 -3.49
C HIS A 7 3.71 -4.42 -3.74
N ARG A 8 3.80 -5.76 -3.75
CA ARG A 8 2.64 -6.62 -4.01
C ARG A 8 1.57 -6.47 -2.93
N ARG A 9 1.97 -6.39 -1.65
CA ARG A 9 1.04 -6.19 -0.53
C ARG A 9 0.33 -4.84 -0.62
N ILE A 10 1.03 -3.77 -0.98
CA ILE A 10 0.44 -2.44 -1.18
C ILE A 10 -0.60 -2.48 -2.31
N LEU A 11 -0.22 -3.01 -3.48
CA LEU A 11 -1.13 -3.11 -4.63
C LEU A 11 -2.35 -3.98 -4.32
N TYR A 12 -2.15 -5.08 -3.59
CA TYR A 12 -3.24 -5.97 -3.18
C TYR A 12 -4.21 -5.28 -2.20
N ALA A 13 -3.70 -4.61 -1.18
CA ALA A 13 -4.52 -3.85 -0.22
C ALA A 13 -5.33 -2.73 -0.91
N MET A 14 -4.69 -2.00 -1.85
CA MET A 14 -5.38 -0.97 -2.64
C MET A 14 -6.48 -1.57 -3.54
N HIS A 15 -6.22 -2.75 -4.13
CA HIS A 15 -7.19 -3.45 -4.96
C HIS A 15 -8.42 -3.93 -4.15
N GLU A 16 -8.21 -4.53 -2.97
CA GLU A 16 -9.30 -4.99 -2.10
C GLU A 16 -10.17 -3.84 -1.57
N ARG A 17 -9.55 -2.70 -1.25
CA ARG A 17 -10.27 -1.50 -0.81
C ARG A 17 -10.86 -0.68 -1.96
N ALA A 18 -10.75 -1.17 -3.20
CA ALA A 18 -11.21 -0.51 -4.42
C ALA A 18 -10.66 0.93 -4.60
N TRP A 19 -9.42 1.17 -4.15
CA TRP A 19 -8.72 2.43 -4.36
C TRP A 19 -8.09 2.45 -5.75
N ARG A 20 -8.92 2.83 -6.72
CA ARG A 20 -8.62 2.84 -8.15
C ARG A 20 -8.51 4.28 -8.67
N HIS A 21 -7.98 4.42 -9.88
CA HIS A 21 -7.72 5.72 -10.51
C HIS A 21 -9.01 6.52 -10.83
N ASP A 22 -10.17 5.86 -10.90
CA ASP A 22 -11.48 6.46 -11.16
C ASP A 22 -12.16 7.01 -9.88
N ARG A 23 -11.50 6.91 -8.72
CA ARG A 23 -12.03 7.32 -7.41
C ARG A 23 -11.25 8.50 -6.84
N PRO A 24 -11.85 9.29 -5.92
CA PRO A 24 -11.15 10.38 -5.24
C PRO A 24 -9.88 9.90 -4.52
N PHE A 25 -8.88 10.78 -4.44
CA PHE A 25 -7.63 10.47 -3.77
C PHE A 25 -7.84 10.07 -2.31
N VAL A 26 -7.10 9.05 -1.89
CA VAL A 26 -7.10 8.53 -0.53
C VAL A 26 -5.81 8.95 0.17
N LYS A 27 -5.89 9.27 1.47
CA LYS A 27 -4.71 9.62 2.26
C LYS A 27 -3.74 8.44 2.33
N SER A 28 -2.46 8.70 2.06
CA SER A 28 -1.35 7.75 2.15
C SER A 28 -1.31 6.99 3.49
N ALA A 29 -1.57 7.69 4.61
CA ALA A 29 -1.61 7.07 5.94
C ALA A 29 -2.67 5.96 6.06
N LYS A 30 -3.80 6.08 5.34
CA LYS A 30 -4.85 5.06 5.33
C LYS A 30 -4.39 3.80 4.60
N VAL A 31 -3.66 3.96 3.50
CA VAL A 31 -3.08 2.83 2.75
C VAL A 31 -2.02 2.12 3.57
N VAL A 32 -1.13 2.87 4.21
CA VAL A 32 -0.08 2.31 5.06
C VAL A 32 -0.67 1.57 6.27
N GLY A 33 -1.65 2.16 6.94
CA GLY A 33 -2.34 1.50 8.07
C GLY A 33 -3.01 0.18 7.68
N GLU A 34 -3.64 0.14 6.51
CA GLU A 34 -4.27 -1.08 5.97
C GLU A 34 -3.23 -2.19 5.70
N VAL A 35 -2.11 -1.82 5.07
CA VAL A 35 -1.03 -2.75 4.75
C VAL A 35 -0.40 -3.29 6.03
N ILE A 36 -0.18 -2.46 7.04
CA ILE A 36 0.40 -2.89 8.32
C ILE A 36 -0.55 -3.81 9.08
N GLY A 37 -1.83 -3.44 9.14
CA GLY A 37 -2.84 -4.18 9.89
C GLY A 37 -3.10 -5.58 9.33
N ASN A 38 -3.07 -5.74 8.00
CA ASN A 38 -3.52 -6.98 7.36
C ASN A 38 -2.41 -7.79 6.67
N TYR A 39 -1.33 -7.15 6.21
CA TYR A 39 -0.40 -7.80 5.27
C TYR A 39 1.09 -7.69 5.65
N HIS A 40 1.46 -6.72 6.46
CA HIS A 40 2.85 -6.43 6.82
C HIS A 40 2.97 -5.88 8.24
N PRO A 41 2.86 -6.72 9.30
CA PRO A 41 2.85 -6.29 10.70
C PRO A 41 4.27 -5.95 11.20
N HIS A 42 4.95 -5.07 10.47
CA HIS A 42 6.27 -4.55 10.74
C HIS A 42 6.25 -3.02 10.56
N GLY A 43 7.36 -2.36 10.86
CA GLY A 43 7.46 -0.90 10.85
C GLY A 43 6.85 -0.25 9.60
N ASP A 44 6.19 0.87 9.82
CA ASP A 44 5.47 1.65 8.81
C ASP A 44 6.40 2.26 7.76
N SER A 45 7.64 2.56 8.14
CA SER A 45 8.63 3.21 7.27
C SER A 45 8.85 2.43 5.96
N ALA A 46 8.96 1.11 6.03
CA ALA A 46 9.19 0.28 4.84
C ALA A 46 8.01 0.33 3.85
N ALA A 47 6.77 0.38 4.35
CA ALA A 47 5.57 0.49 3.52
C ALA A 47 5.44 1.90 2.93
N TYR A 48 5.70 2.93 3.74
CA TYR A 48 5.64 4.32 3.31
C TYR A 48 6.71 4.65 2.25
N ASP A 49 7.97 4.31 2.51
CA ASP A 49 9.09 4.54 1.58
C ASP A 49 8.86 3.83 0.24
N THR A 50 8.32 2.61 0.30
CA THR A 50 7.98 1.84 -0.89
C THR A 50 6.87 2.52 -1.69
N MET A 51 5.84 3.03 -1.03
CA MET A 51 4.74 3.75 -1.68
C MET A 51 5.21 5.06 -2.31
N VAL A 52 6.08 5.82 -1.64
CA VAL A 52 6.68 7.04 -2.18
C VAL A 52 7.56 6.74 -3.40
N ARG A 53 8.31 5.63 -3.40
CA ARG A 53 9.16 5.24 -4.53
C ARG A 53 8.38 4.74 -5.76
N MET A 54 7.14 4.28 -5.57
CA MET A 54 6.27 3.82 -6.66
C MET A 54 5.44 4.94 -7.30
N ALA A 55 5.30 6.08 -6.62
CA ALA A 55 4.57 7.26 -7.10
C ALA A 55 5.42 8.09 -8.07
#